data_AF-A0A7Y0SF03-F1
#
_entry.id   AF-A0A7Y0SF03-F1
#
_cell.length_a   1.000
_cell.length_b   1.000
_cell.length_c   1.000
_cell.angle_alpha   90.00
_cell.angle_beta   90.00
_cell.angle_gamma   90.00
#
_symmetry.space_group_name_H-M   'P 1'
#
loop_
_entity.id
_entity.type
_entity.pdbx_description
1 polymer ?
#
loop_
_entity_poly.entity_id
_entity_poly.type
_entity_poly.pdbx_seq_one_letter_code
_entity_poly.pdbx_strand_id
1 'polypeptide(L)'
;LRLFLEPKWEAVTADAMVVKGSYRALAKEIGAEVDSGGALKHIQDCIERLWKVSIIAQNGRKRQGFRLLSEYASDEADGRLYVALNPL
;
A
#
# COMPACT_ATOMS: atom_id res chain seq x y z
N LEU A 1 -5.09 -1.27 -18.63
CA LEU A 1 -4.92 -2.71 -18.33
C LEU A 1 -5.31 -3.01 -16.87
N ARG A 2 -6.57 -2.83 -16.48
CA ARG A 2 -7.01 -3.11 -15.09
C ARG A 2 -8.52 -3.42 -14.98
N LEU A 3 -9.10 -4.05 -15.99
CA LEU A 3 -10.53 -4.37 -16.00
C LEU A 3 -10.88 -5.78 -15.47
N PHE A 4 -9.91 -6.65 -15.19
CA PHE A 4 -10.20 -8.04 -14.78
C PHE A 4 -9.18 -8.64 -13.81
N LEU A 5 -8.97 -8.02 -12.65
CA LEU A 5 -8.50 -8.77 -11.48
C LEU A 5 -9.72 -9.07 -10.61
N GLU A 6 -10.70 -9.77 -11.17
CA GLU A 6 -11.76 -10.35 -10.34
C GLU A 6 -11.10 -11.33 -9.38
N PRO A 7 -11.26 -11.13 -8.06
CA PRO A 7 -10.79 -12.11 -7.09
C PRO A 7 -11.43 -13.45 -7.43
N LYS A 8 -10.62 -14.50 -7.60
CA LYS A 8 -11.16 -15.86 -7.72
C LYS A 8 -11.23 -16.47 -6.32
N TRP A 9 -12.30 -17.20 -6.04
CA TRP A 9 -12.53 -17.93 -4.78
C TRP A 9 -12.86 -17.02 -3.58
N GLU A 10 -12.45 -17.39 -2.36
CA GLU A 10 -12.67 -16.64 -1.10
C GLU A 10 -12.12 -15.21 -1.11
N ALA A 11 -11.25 -14.85 -2.07
CA ALA A 11 -10.75 -13.48 -2.20
C ALA A 11 -11.85 -12.48 -2.62
N VAL A 12 -13.03 -12.95 -3.07
CA VAL A 12 -14.19 -12.10 -3.37
C VAL A 12 -14.77 -11.46 -2.11
N THR A 13 -14.65 -12.12 -0.96
CA THR A 13 -15.22 -11.63 0.32
C THR A 13 -14.25 -10.78 1.13
N ALA A 14 -13.04 -10.56 0.62
CA ALA A 14 -11.99 -9.87 1.34
C ALA A 14 -11.95 -8.40 0.89
N ASP A 15 -12.47 -7.50 1.72
CA ASP A 15 -12.43 -6.07 1.46
C ASP A 15 -11.01 -5.52 1.67
N ALA A 16 -10.48 -4.82 0.68
CA ALA A 16 -9.19 -4.16 0.81
C ALA A 16 -9.27 -3.02 1.85
N MET A 17 -8.31 -2.99 2.78
CA MET A 17 -8.24 -1.90 3.74
C MET A 17 -7.57 -0.70 3.09
N VAL A 18 -8.30 0.40 3.00
CA VAL A 18 -7.81 1.64 2.39
C VAL A 18 -7.40 2.62 3.47
N VAL A 19 -6.15 3.07 3.42
CA VAL A 19 -5.62 4.13 4.27
C VAL A 19 -5.53 5.42 3.46
N LYS A 20 -6.19 6.46 3.95
CA LYS A 20 -6.14 7.82 3.38
C LYS A 20 -5.48 8.76 4.39
N GLY A 21 -4.49 9.52 3.96
CA GLY A 21 -3.78 10.44 4.83
C GLY A 21 -2.87 11.38 4.06
N SER A 22 -1.78 11.81 4.70
CA SER A 22 -0.73 12.60 4.08
C SER A 22 0.63 12.08 4.50
N TYR A 23 1.66 12.33 3.68
CA TYR A 23 3.04 11.96 4.03
C TYR A 23 3.51 12.60 5.33
N ARG A 24 3.05 13.81 5.63
CA ARG A 24 3.38 14.51 6.89
C ARG A 24 2.75 13.84 8.11
N ALA A 25 1.49 13.40 8.00
CA ALA A 25 0.82 12.67 9.08
C ALA A 25 1.52 11.33 9.32
N LEU A 26 1.82 10.61 8.24
CA LEU A 26 2.59 9.36 8.32
C LEU A 26 3.97 9.59 8.94
N ALA A 27 4.70 10.62 8.51
CA ALA A 27 6.00 10.95 9.07
C ALA A 27 5.94 11.20 10.58
N LYS A 28 4.92 11.94 11.05
CA LYS A 28 4.69 12.18 12.47
C LYS A 28 4.40 10.87 13.22
N GLU A 29 3.60 9.98 12.64
CA GLU A 29 3.23 8.71 13.25
C GLU A 29 4.42 7.75 13.39
N ILE A 30 5.32 7.72 12.40
CA ILE A 30 6.53 6.88 12.42
C ILE A 30 7.72 7.56 13.10
N GLY A 31 7.56 8.79 13.61
CA GLY A 31 8.63 9.55 14.26
C GLY A 31 9.72 10.06 13.31
N ALA A 32 9.43 10.23 12.02
CA ALA A 32 10.37 10.79 11.05
C ALA A 32 10.39 12.32 11.15
N GLU A 33 11.59 12.89 11.36
CA GLU A 33 11.81 14.33 11.39
C GLU A 33 11.65 14.95 9.99
N VAL A 34 10.53 15.66 9.80
CA VAL A 34 10.13 16.26 8.52
C VAL A 34 10.91 17.54 8.19
N ASP A 35 11.65 18.09 9.15
CA ASP A 35 12.40 19.35 9.02
C ASP A 35 13.64 19.20 8.12
N SER A 36 14.06 17.96 7.85
CA SER A 36 15.05 17.67 6.81
C SER A 36 14.34 17.53 5.45
N GLY A 37 14.70 18.37 4.48
CA GLY A 37 14.02 18.46 3.17
C GLY A 37 13.94 17.16 2.34
N GLY A 38 14.59 16.07 2.79
CA GLY A 38 14.56 14.74 2.16
C GLY A 38 13.67 13.70 2.85
N ALA A 39 13.17 13.93 4.07
CA ALA A 39 12.45 12.90 4.82
C ALA A 39 11.15 12.45 4.13
N LEU A 40 10.37 13.38 3.59
CA LEU A 40 9.14 13.05 2.86
C LEU A 40 9.42 12.28 1.57
N LYS A 41 10.47 12.67 0.84
CA LYS A 41 10.95 11.96 -0.36
C LYS A 41 11.34 10.52 -0.02
N HIS A 42 12.04 10.34 1.10
CA HIS A 42 12.44 9.01 1.56
C HIS A 42 11.23 8.13 1.90
N ILE A 43 10.21 8.67 2.56
CA ILE A 43 8.95 7.96 2.86
C ILE A 43 8.23 7.57 1.57
N GLN A 44 8.15 8.48 0.59
CA GLN A 44 7.60 8.20 -0.74
C GLN A 44 8.34 7.03 -1.42
N ASP A 45 9.67 7.09 -1.48
CA ASP A 45 10.48 6.03 -2.08
C ASP A 45 10.29 4.68 -1.36
N CYS A 46 10.07 4.69 -0.05
CA CYS A 46 9.79 3.48 0.74
C CYS A 46 8.43 2.89 0.40
N ILE A 47 7.39 3.71 0.25
CA ILE A 47 6.04 3.24 -0.14
C ILE A 47 6.06 2.70 -1.57
N GLU A 48 6.77 3.35 -2.49
CA GLU A 48 6.96 2.85 -3.86
C GLU A 48 7.73 1.52 -3.92
N ARG A 49 8.65 1.30 -2.97
CA ARG A 49 9.30 -0.01 -2.79
C ARG A 49 8.33 -1.05 -2.25
N LEU A 50 7.52 -0.72 -1.25
CA LEU A 50 6.48 -1.61 -0.70
C LEU A 50 5.46 -2.03 -1.76
N TRP A 51 5.10 -1.13 -2.69
CA TRP A 51 4.22 -1.44 -3.81
C TRP A 51 4.71 -2.61 -4.69
N LYS A 52 6.03 -2.78 -4.80
CA LYS A 52 6.66 -3.84 -5.60
C LYS A 52 6.75 -5.17 -4.85
N VAL A 53 6.45 -5.18 -3.54
CA VAL A 53 6.51 -6.39 -2.71
C VAL A 53 5.34 -7.31 -3.04
N SER A 54 5.69 -8.54 -3.44
CA SER A 54 4.76 -9.65 -3.59
C SER A 54 5.01 -10.66 -2.48
N ILE A 55 3.93 -11.18 -1.91
CA ILE A 55 3.94 -12.19 -0.85
C ILE A 55 3.24 -13.44 -1.34
N ILE A 56 3.67 -14.60 -0.84
CA ILE A 56 3.01 -15.88 -1.11
C ILE A 56 2.47 -16.40 0.21
N ALA A 57 1.16 -16.43 0.35
CA ALA A 57 0.50 -16.99 1.53
C ALA A 57 0.11 -18.44 1.26
N GLN A 58 0.19 -19.26 2.30
CA GLN A 58 -0.31 -20.62 2.30
C GLN A 58 -1.42 -20.73 3.34
N ASN A 59 -2.62 -21.10 2.90
CA ASN A 59 -3.75 -21.40 3.76
C ASN A 59 -4.15 -22.88 3.54
N GLY A 60 -3.80 -23.73 4.51
CA GLY A 60 -3.91 -25.18 4.37
C GLY A 60 -3.12 -25.70 3.17
N ARG A 61 -3.82 -26.31 2.20
CA ARG A 61 -3.23 -26.84 0.96
C ARG A 61 -3.20 -25.83 -0.19
N LYS A 62 -3.80 -24.65 -0.02
CA LYS A 62 -3.89 -23.61 -1.04
C LYS A 62 -2.74 -22.64 -0.88
N ARG A 63 -2.05 -22.33 -1.99
CA ARG A 63 -0.94 -21.38 -2.03
C ARG A 63 -1.27 -20.30 -3.05
N GLN A 64 -1.23 -19.05 -2.64
CA GLN A 64 -1.63 -17.92 -3.47
C GLN A 64 -0.63 -16.77 -3.35
N GLY A 65 -0.34 -16.12 -4.48
CA GLY A 65 0.49 -14.93 -4.53
C GLY A 65 -0.37 -13.67 -4.48
N PHE A 66 0.07 -12.70 -3.71
CA PHE A 66 -0.58 -11.41 -3.53
C PHE A 66 0.47 -10.30 -3.65
N ARG A 67 0.07 -9.10 -4.05
CA ARG A 67 0.85 -7.91 -3.71
C ARG A 67 0.51 -7.47 -2.30
N LEU A 68 1.50 -6.94 -1.59
CA LEU A 68 1.30 -6.38 -0.24
C LEU A 68 0.36 -5.18 -0.29
N LEU A 69 0.61 -4.28 -1.24
CA LEU A 69 -0.27 -3.16 -1.56
C LEU A 69 -1.09 -3.52 -2.81
N SER A 70 -2.40 -3.29 -2.79
CA SER A 70 -3.31 -3.45 -3.94
C SER A 70 -3.44 -2.17 -4.76
N GLU A 71 -3.21 -1.01 -4.13
CA GLU A 71 -3.08 0.29 -4.80
C GLU A 71 -2.17 1.26 -4.02
N TYR A 72 -1.48 2.11 -4.76
CA TYR A 72 -0.78 3.28 -4.24
C TYR A 72 -1.04 4.45 -5.18
N ALA A 73 -1.45 5.59 -4.61
CA ALA A 73 -1.59 6.84 -5.33
C ALA A 73 -1.20 8.00 -4.41
N SER A 74 -0.55 9.01 -4.99
CA SER A 74 -0.22 10.24 -4.28
C SER A 74 -0.47 11.45 -5.15
N ASP A 75 -0.95 12.52 -4.53
CA ASP A 75 -1.12 13.82 -5.16
C ASP A 75 -0.10 14.79 -4.54
N GLU A 76 0.85 15.25 -5.35
CA GLU A 76 1.89 16.18 -4.91
C GLU A 76 1.34 17.58 -4.61
N ALA A 77 0.23 17.99 -5.23
CA ALA A 77 -0.38 19.30 -5.00
C ALA A 77 -1.05 19.38 -3.62
N ASP A 78 -1.74 18.32 -3.22
CA ASP A 78 -2.49 18.26 -1.96
C ASP A 78 -1.74 17.52 -0.83
N GLY A 79 -0.57 16.93 -1.11
CA GLY A 79 0.20 16.11 -0.17
C GLY A 79 -0.55 14.85 0.29
N ARG A 80 -1.56 14.42 -0.47
CA ARG A 80 -2.44 13.30 -0.13
C ARG A 80 -1.77 11.98 -0.46
N LEU A 81 -1.90 11.04 0.47
CA LEU A 81 -1.44 9.66 0.36
C LEU A 81 -2.65 8.74 0.39
N TYR A 82 -2.73 7.87 -0.61
CA TYR A 82 -3.70 6.78 -0.69
C TYR A 82 -2.95 5.46 -0.85
N VAL A 83 -3.19 4.53 0.07
CA VAL A 83 -2.64 3.18 0.02
C VAL A 83 -3.76 2.18 0.31
N ALA A 84 -3.94 1.21 -0.57
CA ALA A 84 -4.81 0.08 -0.32
C ALA A 84 -3.97 -1.15 0.01
N LEU A 85 -4.25 -1.76 1.16
CA LEU A 85 -3.65 -3.01 1.62
C LEU A 85 -4.48 -4.17 1.09
N ASN A 86 -3.79 -5.15 0.50
CA ASN A 86 -4.45 -6.33 0.02
C ASN A 86 -4.84 -7.19 1.22
N PRO A 87 -6.12 -7.56 1.37
CA PRO A 87 -6.52 -8.47 2.43
C PRO A 87 -5.99 -9.87 2.08
N LEU A 88 -5.42 -10.55 3.07
CA LEU A 88 -4.86 -11.90 2.93
C LEU A 88 -5.92 -12.98 3.08
#